data_AF-A0A251SKT1-F1
#
_entry.id   AF-A0A251SKT1-F1
#
_cell.length_a   1.000
_cell.length_b   1.000
_cell.length_c   1.000
_cell.angle_alpha   90.00
_cell.angle_beta   90.00
_cell.angle_gamma   90.00
#
_symmetry.space_group_name_H-M   'P 1'
#
loop_
_entity.id
_entity.type
_entity.pdbx_description
1 polymer ?
#
loop_
_entity_poly.entity_id
_entity_poly.type
_entity_poly.pdbx_seq_one_letter_code
_entity_poly.pdbx_strand_id
1 'polypeptide(L)'
;MTSSTTRVDLDGNPVKSLTICMIGAEGFIGSHLCEKLLSKTQHTVLAMDVYNDKIKHLLEPDSLPWVGRIQFHRINIKNYSRLEGLIKCSDLFGSAFLCLRVRI
;
A
#
# COMPACT_ATOMS: atom_id res chain seq x y z
N MET A 1 5.14 -1.03 30.92
CA MET A 1 4.26 -2.10 30.38
C MET A 1 3.50 -1.52 29.20
N THR A 2 4.00 -1.68 27.98
CA THR A 2 3.29 -1.26 26.76
C THR A 2 2.35 -2.38 26.36
N SER A 3 1.06 -2.24 26.66
CA SER A 3 0.03 -3.19 26.23
C SER A 3 -0.06 -3.17 24.70
N SER A 4 0.49 -4.18 24.03
CA SER A 4 0.25 -4.41 22.62
C SER A 4 -1.19 -4.90 22.45
N THR A 5 -2.13 -3.97 22.27
CA THR A 5 -3.52 -4.30 21.95
C THR A 5 -3.53 -4.99 20.59
N THR A 6 -3.68 -6.32 20.58
CA THR A 6 -3.82 -7.10 19.36
C THR A 6 -5.05 -6.59 18.60
N ARG A 7 -4.84 -6.04 17.41
CA ARG A 7 -5.96 -5.59 16.58
C ARG A 7 -6.76 -6.81 16.16
N VAL A 8 -8.08 -6.73 16.34
CA VAL A 8 -9.03 -7.74 15.90
C VAL A 8 -9.88 -7.18 14.76
N ASP A 9 -10.31 -8.06 13.86
CA ASP A 9 -11.28 -7.73 12.82
C ASP A 9 -12.70 -7.63 13.41
N LEU A 10 -13.69 -7.40 12.54
CA LEU A 10 -15.09 -7.31 12.96
C LEU A 10 -15.65 -8.64 13.48
N ASP A 11 -15.02 -9.76 13.10
CA ASP A 11 -15.38 -11.11 13.53
C ASP A 11 -14.65 -11.51 14.82
N GLY A 12 -13.80 -10.64 15.37
CA GLY A 12 -13.03 -10.86 16.59
C GLY A 12 -11.73 -11.65 16.40
N ASN A 13 -11.33 -11.96 15.16
CA ASN A 13 -10.08 -12.66 14.88
C ASN A 13 -8.91 -11.68 14.87
N PRO A 14 -7.70 -12.11 15.28
CA PRO A 14 -6.52 -11.26 15.22
C PRO A 14 -6.16 -10.91 13.76
N VAL A 15 -6.03 -9.61 13.48
CA VAL A 15 -5.65 -9.11 12.15
C VAL A 15 -4.16 -9.39 11.91
N LYS A 16 -3.88 -10.26 10.94
CA LYS A 16 -2.51 -10.53 10.50
C LYS A 16 -1.95 -9.35 9.70
N SER A 17 -0.66 -9.08 9.86
CA SER A 17 0.05 -8.17 8.96
C SER A 17 0.11 -8.79 7.56
N LEU A 18 -0.14 -7.97 6.53
CA LEU A 18 -0.25 -8.38 5.13
C LEU A 18 0.57 -7.43 4.27
N THR A 19 1.00 -7.90 3.11
CA THR A 19 1.65 -7.08 2.10
C THR A 19 0.63 -6.68 1.04
N ILE A 20 0.28 -5.40 1.01
CA ILE A 20 -0.75 -4.84 0.13
C ILE A 20 -0.08 -4.19 -1.07
N CYS A 21 -0.41 -4.66 -2.28
CA CYS A 21 -0.05 -3.99 -3.52
C CYS A 21 -1.11 -2.93 -3.85
N MET A 22 -0.67 -1.67 -3.95
CA MET A 22 -1.52 -0.55 -4.30
C MET A 22 -1.07 0.08 -5.60
N ILE A 23 -1.88 -0.08 -6.65
CA ILE A 23 -1.66 0.57 -7.94
C ILE A 23 -2.45 1.86 -7.98
N GLY A 24 -1.81 2.95 -8.39
CA GLY A 24 -2.41 4.27 -8.35
C GLY A 24 -2.26 4.92 -6.96
N ALA A 25 -1.17 4.62 -6.25
CA ALA A 25 -0.93 5.11 -4.89
C ALA A 25 -0.73 6.64 -4.80
N GLU A 26 -0.37 7.31 -5.90
CA GLU A 26 -0.27 8.78 -5.98
C GLU A 26 -1.64 9.44 -6.19
N GLY A 27 -2.65 8.66 -6.61
CA GLY A 27 -4.02 9.12 -6.76
C GLY A 27 -4.62 9.65 -5.45
N PHE A 28 -5.66 10.48 -5.56
CA PHE A 28 -6.32 11.12 -4.41
C PHE A 28 -6.74 10.13 -3.32
N ILE A 29 -7.30 8.98 -3.72
CA ILE A 29 -7.72 7.90 -2.82
C ILE A 29 -6.50 7.09 -2.34
N GLY A 30 -5.56 6.81 -3.24
CA GLY A 30 -4.38 5.99 -2.94
C GLY A 30 -3.51 6.60 -1.86
N SER A 31 -3.22 7.91 -1.97
CA SER A 31 -2.32 8.59 -1.04
C SER A 31 -2.87 8.58 0.39
N HIS A 32 -4.16 8.92 0.55
CA HIS A 32 -4.84 8.90 1.84
C HIS A 32 -5.01 7.48 2.41
N LEU A 33 -5.19 6.48 1.54
CA LEU A 33 -5.28 5.09 1.98
C LEU A 33 -3.92 4.61 2.50
N CYS A 34 -2.81 4.94 1.82
CA CYS A 34 -1.46 4.67 2.31
C CYS A 34 -1.23 5.29 3.70
N GLU A 35 -1.62 6.55 3.91
CA GLU A 35 -1.52 7.22 5.21
C GLU A 35 -2.26 6.46 6.32
N LYS A 36 -3.50 6.06 6.05
CA LYS A 36 -4.31 5.33 7.02
C LYS A 36 -3.77 3.93 7.30
N LEU A 37 -3.28 3.23 6.27
CA LEU A 37 -2.67 1.91 6.44
C LEU A 37 -1.42 1.99 7.31
N LEU A 38 -0.51 2.93 7.04
CA LEU A 38 0.75 3.04 7.78
C LEU A 38 0.56 3.53 9.23
N SER A 39 -0.37 4.46 9.44
CA SER A 39 -0.64 5.03 10.77
C SER A 39 -1.50 4.14 11.67
N LYS A 40 -2.48 3.41 11.09
CA LYS A 40 -3.44 2.64 11.88
C LYS A 40 -3.14 1.15 11.91
N THR A 41 -2.44 0.59 10.94
CA THR A 41 -2.25 -0.86 10.83
C THR A 41 -0.78 -1.24 10.84
N GLN A 42 -0.51 -2.54 10.96
CA GLN A 42 0.83 -3.12 10.82
C GLN A 42 1.07 -3.72 9.43
N HIS A 43 0.21 -3.40 8.44
CA HIS A 43 0.39 -3.87 7.07
C HIS A 43 1.58 -3.18 6.40
N THR A 44 2.15 -3.87 5.41
CA THR A 44 3.19 -3.39 4.51
C THR A 44 2.55 -2.96 3.20
N VAL A 45 2.95 -1.83 2.63
CA VAL A 45 2.37 -1.26 1.41
C VAL A 45 3.42 -1.21 0.30
N LEU A 46 3.12 -1.86 -0.82
CA LEU A 46 3.85 -1.72 -2.08
C LEU A 46 3.10 -0.70 -2.94
N ALA A 47 3.52 0.56 -2.88
CA ALA A 47 2.91 1.67 -3.62
C ALA A 47 3.46 1.70 -5.04
N MET A 48 2.59 1.57 -6.04
CA MET A 48 2.95 1.54 -7.46
C MET A 48 2.28 2.68 -8.20
N ASP A 49 3.10 3.53 -8.79
CA ASP A 49 2.62 4.63 -9.62
C ASP A 49 3.70 5.18 -10.54
N VAL A 50 3.36 6.12 -11.42
CA VAL A 50 4.31 6.81 -12.31
C VAL A 50 5.04 7.94 -11.58
N TYR A 51 4.39 8.55 -10.59
CA TYR A 51 4.87 9.67 -9.80
C TYR A 51 4.66 9.39 -8.30
N ASN A 52 5.31 10.14 -7.41
CA ASN A 52 5.18 9.94 -5.97
C ASN A 52 5.00 11.24 -5.18
N ASP A 53 4.68 12.35 -5.84
CA ASP A 53 4.65 13.67 -5.20
C ASP A 53 3.72 13.71 -3.99
N LYS A 54 2.55 13.04 -4.07
CA LYS A 54 1.57 12.98 -2.97
C LYS A 54 1.87 11.97 -1.87
N ILE A 55 2.85 11.10 -2.04
CA ILE A 55 3.22 10.08 -1.04
C ILE A 55 4.68 10.24 -0.59
N LYS A 56 5.38 11.25 -1.09
CA LYS A 56 6.80 11.49 -0.80
C LYS A 56 7.04 11.68 0.70
N HIS A 57 6.13 12.37 1.39
CA HIS A 57 6.18 12.56 2.85
C HIS A 57 5.97 11.28 3.66
N LEU A 58 5.51 10.19 3.02
CA LEU A 58 5.39 8.88 3.66
C LEU A 58 6.64 8.03 3.50
N LEU A 59 7.46 8.35 2.49
CA LEU A 59 8.71 7.65 2.17
C LEU A 59 9.92 8.27 2.89
N GLU A 60 9.90 9.58 3.12
CA GLU A 60 10.98 10.34 3.74
C GLU A 60 10.45 11.18 4.91
N PRO A 61 11.20 11.34 6.02
CA PRO A 61 12.53 10.81 6.32
C PRO A 61 12.54 9.44 7.03
N ASP A 62 13.71 8.79 7.11
CA ASP A 62 13.94 7.48 7.77
C ASP A 62 13.70 7.45 9.29
N SER A 63 13.22 8.55 9.87
CA SER A 63 12.78 8.61 11.26
C SER A 63 11.29 8.29 11.46
N LEU A 64 10.57 7.94 10.39
CA LEU A 64 9.13 7.66 10.47
C LEU A 64 8.87 6.30 11.15
N PRO A 65 7.79 6.16 11.92
CA PRO A 65 7.45 4.91 12.63
C PRO A 65 7.00 3.78 11.69
N TRP A 66 6.96 4.01 10.39
CA TRP A 66 6.60 3.04 9.34
C TRP A 66 7.71 2.84 8.31
N VAL A 67 8.95 3.22 8.65
CA VAL A 67 10.13 2.97 7.82
C VAL A 67 10.26 1.46 7.54
N GLY A 68 10.53 1.12 6.29
CA GLY A 68 10.57 -0.26 5.80
C GLY A 68 9.20 -0.91 5.58
N ARG A 69 8.09 -0.30 6.01
CA ARG A 69 6.72 -0.80 5.77
C ARG A 69 6.07 -0.24 4.51
N ILE A 70 6.65 0.78 3.88
CA ILE A 70 6.19 1.28 2.58
C ILE A 70 7.34 1.25 1.57
N GLN A 71 7.05 0.75 0.37
CA GLN A 71 8.00 0.73 -0.73
C GLN A 71 7.35 1.31 -1.98
N PHE A 72 7.96 2.35 -2.55
CA PHE A 72 7.51 2.93 -3.80
C PHE A 72 8.19 2.30 -5.00
N HIS A 73 7.38 1.83 -5.94
CA HIS A 73 7.82 1.25 -7.20
C HIS A 73 7.31 2.11 -8.35
N ARG A 74 8.22 2.81 -9.02
CA ARG A 74 7.88 3.57 -10.22
C ARG A 74 7.57 2.62 -11.38
N ILE A 75 6.29 2.49 -11.71
CA ILE A 75 5.82 1.56 -12.76
C ILE A 75 4.80 2.25 -13.65
N ASN A 76 5.05 2.18 -14.95
CA ASN A 76 4.04 2.47 -15.94
C ASN A 76 3.30 1.17 -16.27
N ILE A 77 2.00 1.12 -15.98
CA ILE A 77 1.10 -0.04 -16.16
C ILE A 77 1.08 -0.57 -17.61
N LYS A 78 1.58 0.20 -18.58
CA LYS A 78 1.80 -0.27 -19.96
C LYS A 78 2.85 -1.39 -20.05
N ASN A 79 3.74 -1.53 -19.07
CA ASN A 79 4.75 -2.58 -19.03
C ASN A 79 4.29 -3.75 -18.12
N TYR A 80 3.61 -4.71 -18.74
CA TYR A 80 2.92 -5.82 -18.07
C TYR A 80 3.86 -6.78 -17.31
N SER A 81 5.11 -6.94 -17.77
CA SER A 81 6.07 -7.91 -17.21
C SER A 81 6.44 -7.65 -15.75
N ARG A 82 6.68 -6.38 -15.39
CA ARG A 82 7.03 -5.98 -14.01
C ARG A 82 5.83 -6.01 -13.07
N LEU A 83 4.63 -5.84 -13.62
CA LEU A 83 3.39 -5.87 -12.86
C LEU A 83 3.09 -7.28 -12.35
N GLU A 84 3.28 -8.29 -13.18
CA GLU A 84 3.00 -9.68 -12.82
C GLU A 84 3.86 -10.17 -11.64
N GLY A 85 5.15 -9.85 -11.65
CA GLY A 85 6.05 -10.21 -10.55
C GLY A 85 5.66 -9.58 -9.22
N LEU A 86 5.15 -8.35 -9.25
CA LEU A 86 4.75 -7.63 -8.04
C LEU A 86 3.35 -7.99 -7.54
N ILE A 87 2.43 -8.36 -8.44
CA ILE A 87 1.14 -8.95 -8.06
C ILE A 87 1.37 -10.27 -7.32
N LYS A 88 2.33 -11.09 -7.78
CA LYS A 88 2.72 -12.34 -7.11
C LYS A 88 3.32 -12.14 -5.71
N CYS A 89 3.86 -10.94 -5.42
CA CYS A 89 4.45 -10.60 -4.13
C CYS A 89 3.45 -9.98 -3.13
N SER A 90 2.17 -9.83 -3.50
CA SER A 90 1.16 -9.18 -2.66
C SER A 90 0.01 -10.09 -2.28
N ASP A 91 -0.41 -10.02 -1.02
CA ASP A 91 -1.51 -10.81 -0.46
C ASP A 91 -2.89 -10.22 -0.81
N LEU A 92 -2.95 -8.91 -1.07
CA LEU A 92 -4.17 -8.18 -1.39
C LEU A 92 -3.92 -7.15 -2.50
N PHE A 93 -4.79 -7.16 -3.51
CA PHE A 93 -4.75 -6.26 -4.66
C PHE A 93 -5.81 -5.15 -4.51
N GLY A 94 -5.37 -3.93 -4.23
CA GLY A 94 -6.23 -2.76 -4.13
C GLY A 94 -6.12 -1.87 -5.36
N SER A 95 -6.99 -2.04 -6.36
CA SER A 95 -7.01 -1.15 -7.52
C SER A 95 -7.89 0.08 -7.26
N ALA A 96 -7.31 1.20 -6.85
CA ALA A 96 -8.07 2.45 -6.76
C ALA A 96 -8.43 3.02 -8.16
N PHE A 97 -7.77 2.58 -9.24
CA PHE A 97 -8.02 3.09 -10.60
C PHE A 97 -8.22 2.02 -11.69
N LEU A 98 -7.82 0.75 -11.49
CA LEU A 98 -7.94 -0.28 -12.53
C LEU A 98 -9.40 -0.64 -12.87
N CYS A 99 -10.35 -0.43 -11.94
CA CYS A 99 -11.78 -0.64 -12.21
C CYS A 99 -12.33 0.31 -13.30
N LEU A 100 -11.72 1.50 -13.50
CA LEU A 100 -12.21 2.47 -14.49
C LEU A 100 -11.54 2.37 -15.87
N ARG A 101 -10.44 1.61 -16.02
CA ARG A 101 -9.68 1.57 -17.30
C ARG A 101 -9.37 0.17 -17.85
N VAL A 102 -9.95 -0.88 -17.27
CA VAL A 102 -9.96 -2.24 -17.88
C VAL A 102 -11.38 -2.65 -18.30
N ARG A 103 -12.28 -1.66 -18.44
CA ARG A 103 -13.56 -1.79 -19.15
C ARG A 103 -13.67 -0.73 -20.24
N ILE A 104 -12.73 -0.76 -21.18
CA ILE A 104 -12.93 -0.33 -22.58
C ILE A 104 -12.35 -1.44 -23.44
#